data_AF-A0A396AJQ6-F1
#
_entry.id   AF-A0A396AJQ6-F1
#
_cell.length_a   1.000
_cell.length_b   1.000
_cell.length_c   1.000
_cell.angle_alpha   90.00
_cell.angle_beta   90.00
_cell.angle_gamma   90.00
#
_symmetry.space_group_name_H-M   'P 1'
#
loop_
_entity.id
_entity.type
_entity.pdbx_description
1 polymer ?
#
loop_
_entity_poly.entity_id
_entity_poly.type
_entity_poly.pdbx_seq_one_letter_code
_entity_poly.pdbx_strand_id
1 'polypeptide(L)'
;MNIIDKLLETPCYIMDFLPKQVPMNCGGQFFEVETYLLNHYDYCGLRDRFVGVILKAMCYYPVSVHWGKWIEQPTPEQVTKIIDTILESHSGDVNILFTSKDVLLQFGWDCLNISIYNPDEEMCMLFEKIAASEGLFWRKSA
;
A
#
# COMPACT_ATOMS: atom_id res chain seq x y z
N MET A 1 17.64 -4.06 15.35
CA MET A 1 16.80 -4.18 14.15
C MET A 1 15.37 -3.98 14.61
N ASN A 2 14.69 -2.95 14.10
CA ASN A 2 13.30 -2.67 14.44
C ASN A 2 12.39 -3.75 13.80
N ILE A 3 11.16 -3.93 14.29
CA ILE A 3 10.17 -4.85 13.70
C ILE A 3 9.92 -4.54 12.22
N ILE A 4 9.92 -3.26 11.85
CA ILE A 4 9.79 -2.81 10.45
C ILE A 4 10.94 -3.39 9.62
N ASP A 5 12.20 -3.15 10.01
CA ASP A 5 13.38 -3.66 9.28
C ASP A 5 13.32 -5.19 9.09
N LYS A 6 12.91 -5.92 10.13
CA LYS A 6 12.74 -7.38 10.08
C LYS A 6 11.67 -7.80 9.08
N LEU A 7 10.54 -7.10 9.03
CA LEU A 7 9.45 -7.43 8.12
C LEU A 7 9.78 -7.07 6.67
N LEU A 8 10.56 -6.01 6.43
CA LEU A 8 11.00 -5.64 5.08
C LEU A 8 11.86 -6.71 4.40
N GLU A 9 12.48 -7.62 5.16
CA GLU A 9 13.27 -8.75 4.66
C GLU A 9 12.42 -10.00 4.33
N THR A 10 11.12 -9.97 4.60
CA THR A 10 10.21 -11.11 4.39
C THR A 10 9.57 -11.10 3.00
N PRO A 11 8.90 -12.19 2.57
CA PRO A 11 8.17 -12.20 1.31
C PRO A 11 7.19 -11.03 1.20
N CYS A 12 7.24 -10.33 0.07
CA CYS A 12 6.40 -9.19 -0.24
C CYS A 12 5.36 -9.54 -1.32
N TYR A 13 4.15 -9.09 -1.11
CA TYR A 13 3.07 -9.05 -2.09
C TYR A 13 2.67 -7.60 -2.30
N ILE A 14 2.13 -7.29 -3.47
CA ILE A 14 1.73 -5.93 -3.79
C ILE A 14 0.30 -5.87 -4.34
N MET A 15 -0.37 -4.77 -4.04
CA MET A 15 -1.63 -4.35 -4.67
C MET A 15 -1.31 -3.25 -5.67
N ASP A 16 -1.25 -3.63 -6.93
CA ASP A 16 -0.72 -2.80 -8.02
C ASP A 16 -1.86 -2.29 -8.91
N PHE A 17 -1.70 -1.11 -9.49
CA PHE A 17 -2.62 -0.62 -10.52
C PHE A 17 -2.54 -1.47 -11.81
N LEU A 18 -1.43 -2.20 -12.02
CA LEU A 18 -1.23 -3.10 -13.15
C LEU A 18 -1.37 -4.58 -12.78
N PRO A 19 -1.95 -5.41 -13.66
CA PRO A 19 -2.16 -6.83 -13.39
C PRO A 19 -0.89 -7.67 -13.38
N LYS A 20 0.21 -7.15 -13.92
CA LYS A 20 1.50 -7.83 -14.00
C LYS A 20 2.62 -6.80 -14.11
N GLN A 21 3.82 -7.20 -13.71
CA GLN A 21 5.02 -6.39 -13.90
C GLN A 21 5.23 -6.08 -15.39
N VAL A 22 5.50 -4.82 -15.69
CA VAL A 22 5.80 -4.37 -17.06
C VAL A 22 7.17 -4.91 -17.47
N PRO A 23 7.28 -5.63 -18.61
CA PRO A 23 8.57 -6.08 -19.11
C PRO A 23 9.44 -4.89 -19.55
N MET A 24 10.72 -4.93 -19.18
CA MET A 24 11.71 -3.85 -19.43
C MET A 24 11.81 -3.41 -20.89
N ASN A 25 11.48 -4.28 -21.85
CA ASN A 25 11.56 -4.02 -23.29
C ASN A 25 10.21 -4.16 -24.01
N CYS A 26 9.09 -3.85 -23.37
CA CYS A 26 7.77 -3.99 -23.98
C CYS A 26 7.42 -2.90 -25.02
N GLY A 27 8.22 -1.82 -25.13
CA GLY A 27 7.96 -0.70 -26.05
C GLY A 27 6.76 0.18 -25.65
N GLY A 28 6.16 -0.07 -24.50
CA GLY A 28 5.07 0.72 -23.94
C GLY A 28 5.54 2.01 -23.25
N GLN A 29 4.58 2.78 -22.73
CA GLN A 29 4.80 4.11 -22.13
C GLN A 29 4.76 4.09 -20.60
N PHE A 30 5.20 3.00 -19.96
CA PHE A 30 5.02 2.80 -18.51
C PHE A 30 5.51 4.00 -17.69
N PHE A 31 6.74 4.46 -17.91
CA PHE A 31 7.31 5.57 -17.12
C PHE A 31 6.59 6.91 -17.34
N GLU A 32 6.11 7.18 -18.56
CA GLU A 32 5.32 8.38 -18.86
C GLU A 32 3.95 8.32 -18.15
N VAL A 33 3.29 7.16 -18.19
CA VAL A 33 2.01 6.93 -17.50
C VAL A 33 2.19 7.00 -15.99
N GLU A 34 3.25 6.38 -15.45
CA GLU A 34 3.57 6.41 -14.03
C GLU A 34 3.81 7.84 -13.56
N THR A 35 4.68 8.58 -14.24
CA THR A 35 4.94 10.00 -13.95
C THR A 35 3.66 10.82 -14.01
N TYR A 36 2.80 10.59 -15.02
CA TYR A 36 1.53 11.29 -15.12
C TYR A 36 0.62 11.02 -13.91
N LEU A 37 0.45 9.75 -13.54
CA LEU A 37 -0.41 9.34 -12.42
C LEU A 37 0.13 9.81 -11.07
N LEU A 38 1.44 9.71 -10.83
CA LEU A 38 2.08 10.17 -9.59
C LEU A 38 1.91 11.69 -9.36
N ASN A 39 1.78 12.48 -10.43
CA ASN A 39 1.52 13.92 -10.34
C ASN A 39 0.03 14.28 -10.32
N HIS A 40 -0.87 13.31 -10.52
CA HIS A 40 -2.31 13.53 -10.68
C HIS A 40 -3.14 12.46 -9.97
N TYR A 41 -2.74 12.04 -8.76
CA TYR A 41 -3.39 10.95 -7.99
C TYR A 41 -4.91 11.07 -7.88
N ASP A 42 -5.43 12.29 -7.78
CA ASP A 42 -6.86 12.56 -7.64
C ASP A 42 -7.64 12.39 -8.95
N TYR A 43 -7.01 12.56 -10.11
CA TYR A 43 -7.71 12.55 -11.41
C TYR A 43 -8.20 11.15 -11.81
N CYS A 44 -7.62 10.09 -11.25
CA CYS A 44 -7.98 8.69 -11.55
C CYS A 44 -8.57 7.94 -10.35
N GLY A 45 -8.81 8.64 -9.23
CA GLY A 45 -9.28 8.05 -7.98
C GLY A 45 -8.29 7.07 -7.35
N LEU A 46 -6.99 7.16 -7.68
CA LEU A 46 -5.98 6.26 -7.13
C LEU A 46 -5.83 6.44 -5.62
N ARG A 47 -5.84 7.69 -5.18
CA ARG A 47 -5.93 8.05 -3.75
C ARG A 47 -7.04 7.27 -3.06
N ASP A 48 -8.26 7.36 -3.57
CA ASP A 48 -9.44 6.77 -2.95
C ASP A 48 -9.35 5.24 -2.87
N ARG A 49 -8.77 4.60 -3.90
CA ARG A 49 -8.52 3.15 -3.91
C ARG A 49 -7.54 2.74 -2.81
N PHE A 50 -6.41 3.44 -2.67
CA PHE A 50 -5.42 3.12 -1.64
C PHE A 50 -5.95 3.37 -0.23
N VAL A 51 -6.67 4.47 -0.02
CA VAL A 51 -7.38 4.73 1.24
C VAL A 51 -8.41 3.62 1.50
N GLY A 52 -9.18 3.22 0.49
CA GLY A 52 -10.17 2.15 0.56
C GLY A 52 -9.56 0.81 1.01
N VAL A 53 -8.41 0.42 0.45
CA VAL A 53 -7.64 -0.75 0.89
C VAL A 53 -7.35 -0.68 2.39
N ILE A 54 -6.76 0.42 2.85
CA ILE A 54 -6.30 0.55 4.23
C ILE A 54 -7.49 0.57 5.20
N LEU A 55 -8.56 1.31 4.87
CA LEU A 55 -9.77 1.36 5.69
C LEU A 55 -10.45 0.00 5.78
N LYS A 56 -10.54 -0.76 4.69
CA LYS A 56 -11.04 -2.15 4.71
C LYS A 56 -10.15 -3.04 5.56
N ALA A 57 -8.82 -2.92 5.46
CA ALA A 57 -7.89 -3.71 6.27
C ALA A 57 -8.07 -3.45 7.77
N MET A 58 -8.31 -2.20 8.15
CA MET A 58 -8.62 -1.80 9.54
C MET A 58 -9.92 -2.42 10.08
N CYS A 59 -10.86 -2.82 9.22
CA CYS A 59 -12.07 -3.53 9.65
C CYS A 59 -11.80 -4.97 10.09
N TYR A 60 -10.73 -5.61 9.59
CA TYR A 60 -10.42 -7.02 9.87
C TYR A 60 -9.33 -7.19 10.92
N TYR A 61 -8.41 -6.23 11.04
CA TYR A 61 -7.25 -6.34 11.92
C TYR A 61 -6.99 -5.03 12.69
N PRO A 62 -6.60 -5.13 13.97
CA PRO A 62 -6.05 -3.98 14.68
C PRO A 62 -4.72 -3.56 14.04
N VAL A 63 -4.52 -2.26 13.89
CA VAL A 63 -3.31 -1.69 13.28
C VAL A 63 -2.64 -0.65 14.17
N SER A 64 -1.33 -0.51 13.99
CA SER A 64 -0.56 0.63 14.45
C SER A 64 0.14 1.27 13.25
N VAL A 65 0.13 2.59 13.18
CA VAL A 65 0.74 3.35 12.08
C VAL A 65 2.03 4.00 12.55
N HIS A 66 3.08 3.86 11.75
CA HIS A 66 4.36 4.54 11.93
C HIS A 66 4.59 5.55 10.82
N TRP A 67 4.50 6.83 11.18
CA TRP A 67 4.77 7.98 10.33
C TRP A 67 5.46 9.07 11.16
N GLY A 68 6.79 9.02 11.20
CA GLY A 68 7.64 9.79 12.12
C GLY A 68 7.55 9.36 13.60
N LYS A 69 6.35 8.97 14.05
CA LYS A 69 6.06 8.37 15.36
C LYS A 69 5.01 7.27 15.22
N TRP A 70 4.93 6.42 16.24
CA TRP A 70 3.86 5.43 16.35
C TRP A 70 2.53 6.06 16.77
N ILE A 71 1.46 5.58 16.15
CA ILE A 71 0.06 5.86 16.49
C ILE A 71 -0.63 4.51 16.61
N GLU A 72 -1.01 4.14 17.82
CA GLU A 72 -1.73 2.90 18.09
C GLU A 72 -3.22 3.09 17.78
N GLN A 73 -3.82 2.12 17.08
CA GLN A 73 -5.24 2.12 16.72
C GLN A 73 -5.74 3.49 16.20
N PRO A 74 -5.14 4.01 15.12
CA PRO A 74 -5.55 5.30 14.58
C PRO A 74 -7.00 5.26 14.10
N THR A 75 -7.68 6.40 14.16
CA THR A 75 -9.00 6.54 13.55
C THR A 75 -8.90 6.54 12.02
N PRO A 76 -9.98 6.19 11.31
CA PRO A 76 -10.05 6.30 9.85
C PRO A 76 -9.61 7.68 9.31
N GLU A 77 -10.00 8.76 10.00
CA GLU A 77 -9.66 10.13 9.62
C GLU A 77 -8.16 10.42 9.78
N GLN A 78 -7.54 9.88 10.83
CA GLN A 78 -6.09 10.03 11.04
C GLN A 78 -5.31 9.34 9.92
N VAL A 79 -5.68 8.11 9.57
CA VAL A 79 -5.03 7.36 8.48
C VAL A 79 -5.21 8.09 7.15
N THR A 80 -6.43 8.50 6.82
CA THR A 80 -6.73 9.22 5.58
C THR A 80 -5.88 10.49 5.46
N LYS A 81 -5.79 11.28 6.54
CA LYS A 81 -4.97 12.50 6.57
C LYS A 81 -3.47 12.22 6.38
N ILE A 82 -2.95 11.11 6.89
CA ILE A 82 -1.55 10.72 6.70
C ILE A 82 -1.29 10.44 5.22
N ILE A 83 -2.16 9.64 4.58
CA ILE A 83 -2.07 9.33 3.15
C ILE A 83 -2.16 10.60 2.31
N ASP A 84 -3.11 11.48 2.61
CA ASP A 84 -3.26 12.78 1.93
C ASP A 84 -1.99 13.61 2.05
N THR A 85 -1.41 13.70 3.24
CA THR A 85 -0.19 14.48 3.45
C THR A 85 0.98 13.91 2.64
N ILE A 86 1.13 12.59 2.58
CA ILE A 86 2.18 11.91 1.80
C ILE A 86 2.03 12.23 0.31
N LEU A 87 0.80 12.14 -0.21
CA LEU A 87 0.50 12.41 -1.62
C LEU A 87 0.67 13.88 -1.98
N GLU A 88 0.10 14.80 -1.19
CA GLU A 88 0.16 16.25 -1.44
C GLU A 88 1.58 16.82 -1.31
N SER A 89 2.38 16.29 -0.38
CA SER A 89 3.76 16.73 -0.18
C SER A 89 4.76 16.07 -1.13
N HIS A 90 4.32 15.07 -1.91
CA HIS A 90 5.18 14.23 -2.75
C HIS A 90 6.41 13.72 -1.97
N SER A 91 6.20 13.26 -0.73
CA SER A 91 7.30 12.88 0.13
C SER A 91 6.91 11.88 1.22
N GLY A 92 7.85 10.96 1.48
CA GLY A 92 7.83 10.03 2.59
C GLY A 92 6.91 8.83 2.40
N ASP A 93 6.97 7.95 3.40
CA ASP A 93 6.26 6.68 3.42
C ASP A 93 5.53 6.50 4.75
N VAL A 94 4.48 5.69 4.73
CA VAL A 94 3.81 5.21 5.92
C VAL A 94 3.94 3.70 6.03
N ASN A 95 4.20 3.25 7.26
CA ASN A 95 4.27 1.85 7.63
C ASN A 95 3.08 1.55 8.54
N ILE A 96 2.28 0.53 8.21
CA ILE A 96 1.10 0.12 8.97
C ILE A 96 1.31 -1.32 9.42
N LEU A 97 1.48 -1.51 10.72
CA LEU A 97 1.69 -2.81 11.33
C LEU A 97 0.36 -3.43 11.75
N PHE A 98 0.07 -4.64 11.26
CA PHE A 98 -1.05 -5.45 11.75
C PHE A 98 -0.62 -6.15 13.04
N THR A 99 -0.97 -5.58 14.19
CA THR A 99 -0.40 -5.92 15.50
C THR A 99 -0.71 -7.33 15.99
N SER A 100 -1.67 -8.01 15.34
CA SER A 100 -2.05 -9.39 15.65
C SER A 100 -1.35 -10.46 14.79
N LYS A 101 -0.63 -10.08 13.73
CA LYS A 101 -0.12 -11.03 12.71
C LYS A 101 1.35 -10.84 12.32
N ASP A 102 2.09 -9.89 12.89
CA ASP A 102 3.46 -9.52 12.43
C ASP A 102 3.53 -9.33 10.90
N VAL A 103 2.58 -8.53 10.38
CA VAL A 103 2.48 -8.20 8.95
C VAL A 103 2.59 -6.69 8.80
N LEU A 104 3.28 -6.26 7.75
CA LEU A 104 3.51 -4.84 7.47
C LEU A 104 2.87 -4.46 6.14
N LEU A 105 2.02 -3.43 6.15
CA LEU A 105 1.62 -2.70 4.95
C LEU A 105 2.48 -1.45 4.81
N GLN A 106 3.04 -1.22 3.63
CA GLN A 106 3.80 -0.02 3.31
C GLN A 106 3.17 0.70 2.12
N PHE A 107 3.10 2.02 2.23
CA PHE A 107 2.65 2.92 1.18
C PHE A 107 3.60 4.11 1.09
N GLY A 108 4.02 4.46 -0.12
CA GLY A 108 4.94 5.55 -0.41
C GLY A 108 4.41 6.46 -1.52
N TRP A 109 4.81 7.72 -1.50
CA TRP A 109 4.32 8.73 -2.46
C TRP A 109 4.70 8.43 -3.92
N ASP A 110 5.85 7.77 -4.14
CA ASP A 110 6.43 7.46 -5.45
C ASP A 110 5.99 6.09 -5.99
N CYS A 111 5.08 5.41 -5.31
CA CYS A 111 4.63 4.07 -5.65
C CYS A 111 3.16 4.06 -6.10
N LEU A 112 2.89 3.49 -7.27
CA LEU A 112 1.53 3.18 -7.73
C LEU A 112 1.01 1.84 -7.19
N ASN A 113 1.48 1.44 -6.01
CA ASN A 113 1.08 0.20 -5.35
C ASN A 113 1.14 0.32 -3.82
N ILE A 114 0.48 -0.62 -3.15
CA ILE A 114 0.66 -0.91 -1.72
C ILE A 114 1.45 -2.19 -1.59
N SER A 115 2.46 -2.21 -0.72
CA SER A 115 3.25 -3.41 -0.41
C SER A 115 2.79 -4.05 0.91
N ILE A 116 2.68 -5.38 0.94
CA ILE A 116 2.32 -6.20 2.10
C ILE A 116 3.43 -7.23 2.35
N TYR A 117 4.08 -7.13 3.49
CA TYR A 117 5.19 -7.99 3.90
C TYR A 117 4.75 -9.00 4.95
N ASN A 118 5.23 -10.23 4.80
CA ASN A 118 4.96 -11.37 5.67
C ASN A 118 3.48 -11.81 5.80
N PRO A 119 2.56 -11.59 4.82
CA PRO A 119 1.18 -12.06 5.00
C PRO A 119 1.12 -13.58 5.07
N ASP A 120 0.28 -14.11 5.96
CA ASP A 120 -0.10 -15.52 5.95
C ASP A 120 -1.12 -15.81 4.82
N GLU A 121 -1.44 -17.08 4.63
CA GLU A 121 -2.34 -17.52 3.53
C GLU A 121 -3.75 -16.92 3.66
N GLU A 122 -4.26 -16.80 4.89
CA GLU A 122 -5.55 -16.19 5.17
C GLU A 122 -5.58 -14.71 4.78
N MET A 123 -4.56 -13.95 5.19
CA MET A 123 -4.40 -12.55 4.81
C MET A 123 -4.21 -12.41 3.30
N CYS A 124 -3.45 -13.29 2.64
CA CYS A 124 -3.32 -13.26 1.17
C CYS A 124 -4.68 -13.36 0.48
N MET A 125 -5.52 -14.33 0.86
CA MET A 125 -6.86 -14.50 0.28
C MET A 125 -7.78 -13.32 0.53
N LEU A 126 -7.69 -12.70 1.70
CA LEU A 126 -8.47 -11.51 2.03
C LEU A 126 -7.98 -10.28 1.25
N PHE A 127 -6.68 -10.05 1.22
CA PHE A 127 -6.08 -8.91 0.54
C PHE A 127 -6.23 -9.00 -0.98
N GLU A 128 -6.25 -10.19 -1.56
CA GLU A 128 -6.63 -10.39 -2.97
C GLU A 128 -8.05 -9.88 -3.26
N LYS A 129 -9.02 -10.19 -2.39
CA LYS A 129 -10.40 -9.70 -2.51
C LYS A 129 -10.50 -8.19 -2.29
N ILE A 130 -9.76 -7.66 -1.31
CA ILE A 130 -9.70 -6.20 -1.06
C ILE A 130 -9.15 -5.49 -2.29
N ALA A 131 -8.01 -5.93 -2.83
CA ALA A 131 -7.40 -5.36 -4.03
C ALA A 131 -8.40 -5.36 -5.20
N ALA A 132 -9.04 -6.50 -5.49
CA ALA A 132 -10.03 -6.60 -6.56
C ALA A 132 -11.20 -5.63 -6.36
N SER A 133 -11.69 -5.48 -5.12
CA SER A 133 -12.79 -4.56 -4.80
C SER A 133 -12.42 -3.08 -4.91
N GLU A 134 -11.13 -2.75 -4.89
CA GLU A 134 -10.58 -1.40 -5.08
C GLU A 134 -10.01 -1.18 -6.48
N GLY A 135 -10.24 -2.12 -7.41
CA GLY A 135 -9.74 -2.03 -8.78
C GLY A 135 -8.20 -2.06 -8.88
N LEU A 136 -7.57 -2.79 -7.94
CA LEU A 136 -6.14 -3.10 -7.90
C LEU A 136 -5.93 -4.60 -8.14
N PHE A 137 -4.70 -4.97 -8.42
CA PHE A 137 -4.29 -6.35 -8.70
C PHE A 137 -3.34 -6.86 -7.64
N TRP A 138 -3.67 -8.01 -7.05
CA TRP A 138 -2.83 -8.69 -6.08
C TRP A 138 -1.81 -9.57 -6.81
N ARG A 139 -0.52 -9.39 -6.49
CA ARG A 139 0.55 -10.25 -7.01
C ARG A 139 1.71 -10.34 -6.05
N LYS A 140 2.45 -11.44 -6.10
CA LYS A 140 3.72 -11.55 -5.39
C LYS A 140 4.73 -10.57 -6.00
N SER A 141 5.51 -9.90 -5.16
CA SER A 141 6.66 -9.12 -5.64
C SER A 141 7.73 -10.06 -6.18
N ALA A 142 8.44 -9.60 -7.21
CA ALA A 142 9.46 -10.39 -7.91
C ALA A 142 10.76 -10.50 -7.10
#